data_AF-A0A3N5KFT3-F1
#
_entry.id   AF-A0A3N5KFT3-F1
#
_cell.length_a   1.000
_cell.length_b   1.000
_cell.length_c   1.000
_cell.angle_alpha   90.00
_cell.angle_beta   90.00
_cell.angle_gamma   90.00
#
_symmetry.space_group_name_H-M   'P 1'
#
loop_
_entity.id
_entity.type
_entity.pdbx_description
1 polymer ?
#
loop_
_entity_poly.entity_id
_entity_poly.type
_entity_poly.pdbx_seq_one_letter_code
_entity_poly.pdbx_strand_id
1 'polypeptide(L)'
;MSQTQPTLSETKAAKAWEPVIVAFLCNWCSYAGADLAGSSRLSYPANVRVVRVPCSGRVNPMFVIQCFKRGFDGVLVAGCHPGDCHYAKGNYYARRRITLVQDLLKTLGIPEDRFHFEW
;
A
#
# COMPACT_ATOMS: atom_id res chain seq x y z
N MET A 1 48.14 -8.50 -31.95
CA MET A 1 47.34 -7.26 -31.81
C MET A 1 46.05 -7.64 -31.09
N SER A 2 46.12 -7.65 -29.76
CA SER A 2 45.05 -8.05 -28.85
C SER A 2 44.05 -6.90 -28.76
N GLN A 3 42.86 -7.08 -29.34
CA GLN A 3 41.74 -6.20 -29.01
C GLN A 3 41.18 -6.67 -27.67
N THR A 4 41.64 -6.04 -26.60
CA THR A 4 41.04 -6.14 -25.28
C THR A 4 39.64 -5.55 -25.35
N GLN A 5 38.63 -6.43 -25.34
CA GLN A 5 37.24 -6.04 -25.09
C GLN A 5 37.14 -5.42 -23.70
N PRO A 6 36.45 -4.29 -23.53
CA PRO A 6 36.16 -3.78 -22.20
C PRO A 6 35.28 -4.79 -21.46
N THR A 7 35.74 -5.20 -20.28
CA THR A 7 35.05 -6.12 -19.39
C THR A 7 33.72 -5.50 -18.92
N LEU A 8 32.66 -6.31 -18.89
CA LEU A 8 31.30 -6.01 -18.44
C LEU A 8 31.20 -5.62 -16.94
N SER A 9 32.16 -4.91 -16.36
CA SER A 9 32.22 -4.63 -14.91
C SER A 9 31.88 -3.20 -14.50
N GLU A 10 31.37 -2.34 -15.38
CA GLU A 10 31.10 -0.94 -15.02
C GLU A 10 29.71 -0.45 -15.48
N THR A 11 28.64 -1.00 -14.90
CA THR A 11 27.36 -0.26 -14.78
C THR A 11 26.47 -0.81 -13.67
N LYS A 12 26.99 -0.92 -12.44
CA LYS A 12 26.10 -0.96 -11.27
C LYS A 12 25.72 0.48 -10.94
N ALA A 13 24.90 1.08 -11.80
CA ALA A 13 24.28 2.36 -11.55
C ALA A 13 23.65 2.32 -10.15
N ALA A 14 23.98 3.30 -9.31
CA ALA A 14 23.34 3.50 -8.02
C ALA A 14 21.82 3.53 -8.26
N LYS A 15 21.12 2.48 -7.84
CA LYS A 15 19.69 2.34 -8.09
C LYS A 15 19.00 3.51 -7.39
N ALA A 16 18.32 4.36 -8.16
CA ALA A 16 17.51 5.44 -7.60
C ALA A 16 16.51 4.85 -6.58
N TRP A 17 16.30 5.56 -5.47
CA TRP A 17 15.35 5.15 -4.45
C TRP A 17 13.92 5.18 -5.02
N GLU A 18 13.16 4.12 -4.76
CA GLU A 18 11.75 3.97 -5.18
C GLU A 18 10.94 3.57 -3.94
N PRO A 19 9.86 4.31 -3.59
CA PRO A 19 9.10 4.06 -2.37
C PRO A 19 8.36 2.73 -2.45
N VAL A 20 8.48 1.88 -1.42
CA VAL A 20 7.73 0.63 -1.35
C VAL A 20 6.45 0.83 -0.53
N ILE A 21 5.30 0.65 -1.19
CA ILE A 21 3.97 0.86 -0.57
C ILE A 21 3.29 -0.49 -0.35
N VAL A 22 2.68 -0.69 0.82
CA VAL A 22 1.78 -1.83 1.06
C VAL A 22 0.33 -1.38 1.02
N ALA A 23 -0.50 -2.06 0.24
CA ALA A 23 -1.92 -1.76 0.11
C ALA A 23 -2.77 -2.91 0.65
N PHE A 24 -3.49 -2.68 1.75
CA PHE A 24 -4.51 -3.59 2.25
C PHE A 24 -5.83 -3.32 1.52
N LEU A 25 -6.19 -4.21 0.59
CA LEU A 25 -7.38 -4.04 -0.23
C LEU A 25 -8.49 -4.99 0.20
N CYS A 26 -9.70 -4.46 0.41
CA CYS A 26 -10.84 -5.32 0.67
C CYS A 26 -11.18 -6.14 -0.58
N ASN A 27 -11.57 -7.38 -0.35
CA ASN A 27 -11.85 -8.36 -1.39
C ASN A 27 -12.92 -7.92 -2.40
N TRP A 28 -13.94 -7.23 -1.90
CA TRP A 28 -15.20 -7.05 -2.60
C TRP A 28 -15.24 -5.79 -3.47
N CYS A 29 -14.60 -4.70 -3.04
CA CYS A 29 -14.65 -3.42 -3.75
C CYS A 29 -13.25 -3.02 -4.22
N SER A 30 -12.32 -2.75 -3.31
CA SER A 30 -11.02 -2.18 -3.67
C SER A 30 -10.13 -3.14 -4.45
N TYR A 31 -10.12 -4.43 -4.11
CA TYR A 31 -9.38 -5.44 -4.86
C TYR A 31 -9.98 -5.63 -6.26
N ALA A 32 -11.30 -5.62 -6.38
CA ALA A 32 -11.98 -5.63 -7.68
C ALA A 32 -11.65 -4.37 -8.50
N GLY A 33 -11.52 -3.20 -7.85
CA GLY A 33 -11.04 -1.97 -8.49
C GLY A 33 -9.59 -2.09 -8.98
N ALA A 34 -8.72 -2.76 -8.24
CA ALA A 34 -7.35 -3.05 -8.68
C ALA A 34 -7.33 -4.02 -9.88
N ASP A 35 -8.17 -5.06 -9.86
CA ASP A 35 -8.32 -5.97 -11.00
C ASP A 35 -8.86 -5.24 -12.24
N LEU A 36 -9.82 -4.32 -12.03
CA LEU A 36 -10.36 -3.46 -13.09
C LEU A 36 -9.26 -2.59 -13.69
N ALA A 37 -8.45 -1.91 -12.87
CA ALA A 37 -7.33 -1.10 -13.34
C ALA A 37 -6.35 -1.90 -14.20
N GLY A 38 -6.06 -3.15 -13.81
CA GLY A 38 -5.26 -4.09 -14.59
C GLY A 38 -5.91 -4.47 -15.93
N SER A 39 -7.19 -4.85 -15.91
CA SER A 39 -7.95 -5.22 -17.12
C SER A 39 -8.12 -4.05 -18.10
N SER A 40 -8.24 -2.83 -17.57
CA SER A 40 -8.32 -1.58 -18.33
C SER A 40 -6.94 -1.07 -18.77
N ARG A 41 -5.86 -1.76 -18.43
CA ARG A 41 -4.47 -1.41 -18.78
C ARG A 41 -4.08 0.00 -18.33
N LEU A 42 -4.59 0.42 -17.17
CA LEU A 42 -4.18 1.69 -16.56
C LEU A 42 -2.74 1.56 -16.08
N SER A 43 -1.89 2.49 -16.50
CA SER A 43 -0.50 2.52 -16.06
C SER A 43 -0.39 3.18 -14.69
N TYR A 44 0.35 2.56 -13.80
CA TYR A 44 0.71 3.08 -12.50
C TYR A 44 2.10 2.55 -12.09
N PRO A 45 2.80 3.21 -11.15
CA PRO A 45 4.11 2.76 -10.69
C PRO A 45 4.08 1.34 -10.10
N ALA A 46 5.08 0.52 -10.43
CA ALA A 46 5.17 -0.88 -9.96
C ALA A 46 5.72 -1.01 -8.52
N ASN A 47 5.37 -0.06 -7.65
CA ASN A 47 5.94 0.11 -6.32
C ASN A 47 4.96 -0.22 -5.18
N VAL A 48 3.73 -0.62 -5.54
CA VAL A 48 2.66 -1.04 -4.63
C VAL A 48 2.62 -2.57 -4.50
N ARG A 49 2.55 -3.06 -3.26
CA ARG A 49 2.39 -4.49 -2.93
C ARG A 49 1.02 -4.71 -2.30
N VAL A 50 0.15 -5.43 -2.99
CA VAL A 50 -1.22 -5.67 -2.55
C VAL A 50 -1.29 -6.83 -1.54
N VAL A 51 -1.97 -6.58 -0.43
CA VAL A 51 -2.39 -7.59 0.55
C VAL A 51 -3.91 -7.66 0.53
N ARG A 52 -4.43 -8.75 -0.03
CA ARG A 52 -5.87 -8.99 -0.09
C ARG A 52 -6.40 -9.38 1.29
N VAL A 53 -7.45 -8.69 1.75
CA VAL A 53 -8.18 -9.02 2.98
C VAL A 53 -9.67 -9.18 2.68
N PRO A 54 -10.42 -10.02 3.42
CA PRO A 54 -11.86 -10.18 3.17
C PRO A 54 -12.62 -8.85 3.29
N CYS A 55 -12.25 -8.02 4.28
CA CYS A 55 -12.87 -6.72 4.53
C CYS A 55 -11.83 -5.75 5.08
N SER A 56 -11.98 -4.44 4.85
CA SER A 56 -11.17 -3.42 5.54
C SER A 56 -11.30 -3.51 7.06
N GLY A 57 -12.44 -3.98 7.58
CA GLY A 57 -12.63 -4.28 9.00
C GLY A 57 -11.66 -5.31 9.57
N ARG A 58 -11.01 -6.14 8.73
CA ARG A 58 -10.00 -7.11 9.15
C ARG A 58 -8.64 -6.47 9.43
N VAL A 59 -8.39 -5.27 8.90
CA VAL A 59 -7.12 -4.55 9.08
C VAL A 59 -7.01 -4.15 10.56
N ASN A 60 -6.01 -4.72 11.23
CA ASN A 60 -5.67 -4.37 12.59
C ASN A 60 -4.71 -3.16 12.55
N PRO A 61 -4.92 -2.11 13.36
CA PRO A 61 -3.96 -1.02 13.57
C PRO A 61 -2.48 -1.45 13.66
N MET A 62 -2.22 -2.56 14.35
CA MET A 62 -0.86 -3.09 14.51
C MET A 62 -0.21 -3.50 13.19
N PHE A 63 -0.97 -3.84 12.16
CA PHE A 63 -0.43 -4.14 10.83
C PHE A 63 0.19 -2.90 10.20
N VAL A 64 -0.47 -1.74 10.33
CA VAL A 64 0.03 -0.46 9.81
C VAL A 64 1.34 -0.08 10.49
N ILE A 65 1.37 -0.13 11.82
CA ILE A 65 2.58 0.16 12.61
C ILE A 65 3.71 -0.81 12.26
N GLN A 66 3.40 -2.09 12.11
CA GLN A 66 4.38 -3.11 11.76
C GLN A 66 4.94 -2.91 10.34
N CYS A 67 4.15 -2.40 9.40
CA CYS A 67 4.64 -2.01 8.08
C CYS A 67 5.70 -0.90 8.19
N PHE A 68 5.42 0.19 8.90
CA PHE A 68 6.42 1.24 9.10
C PHE A 68 7.68 0.73 9.82
N LYS A 69 7.52 -0.11 10.85
CA LYS A 69 8.65 -0.75 11.54
C LYS A 69 9.51 -1.63 10.63
N ARG A 70 8.91 -2.23 9.60
CA ARG A 70 9.60 -3.07 8.60
C ARG A 70 10.24 -2.27 7.46
N GLY A 71 10.15 -0.94 7.49
CA GLY A 71 10.76 -0.06 6.49
C GLY A 71 9.92 0.15 5.24
N PHE A 72 8.60 -0.03 5.30
CA PHE A 72 7.73 0.36 4.19
C PHE A 72 7.58 1.88 4.12
N ASP A 73 7.68 2.44 2.91
CA ASP A 73 7.63 3.88 2.66
C ASP A 73 6.19 4.41 2.71
N GLY A 74 5.20 3.58 2.42
CA GLY A 74 3.79 3.96 2.55
C GLY A 74 2.88 2.79 2.88
N VAL A 75 1.74 3.10 3.48
CA VAL A 75 0.68 2.13 3.76
C VAL A 75 -0.66 2.70 3.29
N LEU A 76 -1.33 1.96 2.42
CA LEU A 76 -2.69 2.22 1.96
C LEU A 76 -3.63 1.17 2.58
N VAL A 77 -4.78 1.62 3.07
CA VAL A 77 -5.89 0.74 3.41
C VAL A 77 -7.09 1.18 2.58
N ALA A 78 -7.69 0.29 1.81
CA ALA A 78 -8.86 0.59 1.00
C ALA A 78 -10.02 -0.35 1.32
N GLY A 79 -11.21 0.23 1.48
CA GLY A 79 -12.45 -0.46 1.80
C GLY A 79 -13.49 -0.38 0.69
N CYS A 80 -14.72 -0.76 1.02
CA CYS A 80 -15.90 -0.39 0.26
C CYS A 80 -16.44 0.94 0.77
N HIS A 81 -17.12 1.70 -0.08
CA HIS A 81 -17.83 2.91 0.28
C HIS A 81 -18.76 2.73 1.49
N PRO A 82 -18.90 3.76 2.36
CA PRO A 82 -19.83 3.72 3.49
C PRO A 82 -21.27 3.42 3.02
N GLY A 83 -21.84 2.31 3.50
CA GLY A 83 -23.15 1.80 3.06
C GLY A 83 -23.05 0.53 2.23
N ASP A 84 -21.98 0.35 1.47
CA ASP A 84 -21.82 -0.74 0.49
C ASP A 84 -20.92 -1.87 1.00
N CYS A 85 -20.72 -1.95 2.31
CA CYS A 85 -19.89 -3.00 2.87
C CYS A 85 -20.57 -4.36 2.67
N HIS A 86 -19.86 -5.28 2.02
CA HIS A 86 -20.31 -6.67 1.88
C HIS A 86 -20.66 -7.32 3.23
N TYR A 87 -19.96 -6.95 4.30
CA TYR A 87 -20.21 -7.41 5.67
C TYR A 87 -21.02 -6.41 6.50
N ALA A 88 -21.89 -5.63 5.86
CA ALA A 88 -22.76 -4.59 6.40
C ALA A 88 -22.05 -3.39 7.07
N LYS A 89 -21.26 -3.62 8.12
CA LYS A 89 -20.65 -2.55 8.93
C LYS A 89 -19.14 -2.65 9.12
N GLY A 90 -18.49 -3.62 8.45
CA GLY A 90 -17.05 -3.86 8.59
C GLY A 90 -16.18 -2.61 8.32
N ASN A 91 -16.53 -1.84 7.29
CA ASN A 91 -15.85 -0.60 6.93
C ASN A 91 -16.00 0.52 7.98
N TYR A 92 -17.17 0.65 8.62
CA TYR A 92 -17.37 1.63 9.70
C TYR A 92 -16.47 1.32 10.92
N TYR A 93 -16.29 0.04 11.26
CA TYR A 93 -15.35 -0.34 12.31
C TYR A 93 -13.90 -0.07 11.91
N ALA A 94 -13.55 -0.21 10.63
CA ALA A 94 -12.23 0.15 10.12
C ALA A 94 -12.00 1.66 10.25
N ARG A 95 -12.96 2.49 9.79
CA ARG A 95 -12.89 3.96 9.88
C ARG A 95 -12.55 4.43 11.30
N ARG A 96 -13.31 3.97 12.31
CA ARG A 96 -13.09 4.36 13.72
C ARG A 96 -11.68 4.01 14.21
N ARG A 97 -11.20 2.81 13.88
CA ARG A 97 -9.86 2.35 14.28
C ARG A 97 -8.75 3.10 13.55
N ILE A 98 -8.93 3.33 12.26
CA ILE A 98 -7.91 3.93 11.39
C ILE A 98 -7.75 5.42 11.67
N THR A 99 -8.82 6.15 12.01
CA THR A 99 -8.71 7.54 12.47
C THR A 99 -7.77 7.66 13.68
N LEU A 100 -7.91 6.77 14.67
CA LEU A 100 -7.00 6.75 15.83
C LEU A 100 -5.55 6.41 15.43
N VAL A 101 -5.37 5.58 14.40
CA VAL A 101 -4.04 5.24 13.88
C VAL A 101 -3.40 6.45 13.21
N GLN A 102 -4.14 7.24 12.43
CA GLN A 102 -3.63 8.47 11.82
C GLN A 102 -3.09 9.44 12.88
N ASP A 103 -3.87 9.70 13.93
CA ASP A 103 -3.46 10.59 15.03
C ASP A 103 -2.22 10.05 15.76
N LEU A 104 -2.16 8.73 15.97
CA LEU A 104 -1.01 8.07 16.57
C LEU A 104 0.25 8.21 15.68
N LEU A 105 0.14 7.94 14.38
CA LEU A 105 1.25 8.04 13.44
C LEU A 105 1.81 9.46 13.40
N LYS A 106 0.92 10.47 13.40
CA LYS A 106 1.29 11.89 13.50
C LYS A 106 2.07 12.19 14.77
N THR A 107 1.60 11.67 15.91
CA THR A 107 2.28 11.82 17.21
C THR A 107 3.67 11.16 17.22
N LEU A 108 3.84 10.06 16.49
CA LEU A 108 5.11 9.37 16.31
C LEU A 108 6.05 10.05 15.29
N GLY A 109 5.64 11.18 14.70
CA GLY A 109 6.43 11.91 13.71
C GLY A 109 6.43 11.29 12.31
N ILE A 110 5.48 10.41 12.00
CA ILE A 110 5.31 9.86 10.65
C ILE A 110 4.47 10.86 9.83
N PRO A 111 4.98 11.34 8.68
CA PRO A 111 4.24 12.23 7.78
C PRO A 111 2.88 11.67 7.34
N GLU A 112 1.89 12.56 7.22
CA GLU A 112 0.49 12.18 6.90
C GLU A 112 0.34 11.58 5.50
N ASP A 113 1.20 11.96 4.55
CA ASP A 113 1.24 11.44 3.17
C ASP A 113 1.73 9.98 3.07
N ARG A 114 2.26 9.42 4.17
CA ARG A 114 2.71 8.03 4.20
C ARG A 114 1.62 7.04 4.57
N PHE A 115 0.46 7.50 5.04
CA PHE A 115 -0.65 6.63 5.40
C PHE A 115 -1.98 7.11 4.82
N HIS A 116 -2.58 6.31 3.94
CA HIS A 116 -3.84 6.62 3.28
C HIS A 116 -4.94 5.62 3.64
N PHE A 117 -6.16 6.13 3.79
CA PHE A 117 -7.37 5.34 3.96
C PHE A 117 -8.46 5.78 3.00
N GLU A 118 -8.84 4.88 2.08
CA GLU A 118 -9.73 5.16 0.95
C GLU A 118 -10.90 4.16 0.87
N TRP A 119 -11.88 4.46 0.01
CA TRP A 119 -13.15 3.73 -0.16
C TRP A 119 -13.43 3.21 -1.56
#